data_AF-A0AAD7DFT4-F1
#
_entry.id   AF-A0AAD7DFT4-F1
#
_cell.length_a   1.000
_cell.length_b   1.000
_cell.length_c   1.000
_cell.angle_alpha   90.00
_cell.angle_beta   90.00
_cell.angle_gamma   90.00
#
_symmetry.space_group_name_H-M   'P 1'
#
loop_
_entity.id
_entity.type
_entity.pdbx_description
1 polymer ?
#
loop_
_entity_poly.entity_id
_entity_poly.type
_entity_poly.pdbx_seq_one_letter_code
_entity_poly.pdbx_strand_id
1 'polypeptide(L)'
;MDDPGRHDEAHHFFMECHNISNEAQFLVDSLPNVETAAVERASRQLNTVQVILMALNDPHSDPADLQHLIGYVDSLIHPLDSFLANPPLPPHTHIPRCRPAYELDLDRAILLHDLGNTWKDIAVAIGVSRPTPYKHMEDRRLPTACREWSDLTDDEIDELVSEISLAHPFVGTTIVLGHLEAREVHLPRERVQESLRRVDRIGVLVRCAAMLYSVSSP
;
A
#
# COMPACT_ATOMS: atom_id res chain seq x y z
N MET A 1 11.50 39.56 7.94
CA MET A 1 10.87 39.33 9.26
C MET A 1 9.78 38.34 8.95
N ASP A 2 10.20 37.09 8.84
CA ASP A 2 9.48 36.01 8.19
C ASP A 2 8.86 35.18 9.30
N ASP A 3 7.53 35.12 9.30
CA ASP A 3 6.71 34.51 10.32
C ASP A 3 6.78 32.97 10.20
N PRO A 4 7.37 32.25 11.17
CA PRO A 4 7.56 30.80 11.08
C PRO A 4 6.24 30.01 11.05
N GLY A 5 5.11 30.61 11.43
CA GLY A 5 3.78 29.97 11.36
C GLY A 5 3.19 29.87 9.94
N ARG A 6 3.55 30.78 9.03
CA ARG A 6 2.96 30.82 7.67
C ARG A 6 3.44 29.69 6.76
N HIS A 7 4.64 29.18 7.01
CA HIS A 7 5.19 28.04 6.28
C HIS A 7 4.55 26.71 6.69
N ASP A 8 4.08 26.60 7.94
CA ASP A 8 3.47 25.39 8.48
C ASP A 8 2.03 25.20 7.94
N GLU A 9 1.24 26.28 7.88
CA GLU A 9 -0.13 26.24 7.34
C GLU A 9 -0.17 25.95 5.83
N ALA A 10 0.74 26.55 5.05
CA ALA A 10 0.86 26.27 3.63
C ALA A 10 1.32 24.83 3.39
N HIS A 11 2.29 24.35 4.16
CA HIS A 11 2.76 22.96 4.07
C HIS A 11 1.66 21.96 4.40
N HIS A 12 0.91 22.18 5.49
CA HIS A 12 -0.24 21.38 5.86
C HIS A 12 -1.31 21.38 4.76
N PHE A 13 -1.59 22.54 4.16
CA PHE A 13 -2.53 22.65 3.04
C PHE A 13 -2.10 21.82 1.83
N PHE A 14 -0.82 21.87 1.43
CA PHE A 14 -0.33 21.07 0.30
C PHE A 14 -0.35 19.56 0.59
N MET A 15 -0.05 19.15 1.81
CA MET A 15 -0.17 17.75 2.24
C MET A 15 -1.63 17.27 2.16
N GLU A 16 -2.58 18.10 2.59
CA GLU A 16 -4.00 17.77 2.49
C GLU A 16 -4.50 17.70 1.05
N CYS A 17 -4.04 18.62 0.18
CA CYS A 17 -4.31 18.57 -1.26
C CYS A 17 -3.79 17.26 -1.89
N HIS A 18 -2.61 16.81 -1.48
CA HIS A 18 -2.02 15.55 -1.96
C HIS A 18 -2.88 14.34 -1.54
N ASN A 19 -3.32 14.31 -0.28
CA ASN A 19 -4.18 13.23 0.23
C ASN A 19 -5.53 13.18 -0.49
N ILE A 20 -6.21 14.33 -0.64
CA ILE A 20 -7.49 14.44 -1.36
C ILE A 20 -7.33 14.00 -2.82
N SER A 21 -6.23 14.38 -3.47
CA SER A 21 -5.96 13.99 -4.86
C SER A 21 -5.73 12.49 -5.02
N ASN A 22 -5.00 11.85 -4.09
CA ASN A 22 -4.79 10.40 -4.09
C ASN A 22 -6.10 9.63 -3.83
N GLU A 23 -6.92 10.11 -2.88
CA GLU A 23 -8.24 9.53 -2.61
C GLU A 23 -9.15 9.63 -3.85
N ALA A 24 -9.19 10.80 -4.50
CA ALA A 24 -9.96 10.97 -5.72
C ALA A 24 -9.45 10.11 -6.88
N GLN A 25 -8.13 9.99 -7.08
CA GLN A 25 -7.56 9.11 -8.09
C GLN A 25 -7.95 7.64 -7.84
N PHE A 26 -7.90 7.18 -6.59
CA PHE A 26 -8.34 5.83 -6.23
C PHE A 26 -9.83 5.60 -6.55
N LEU A 27 -10.67 6.61 -6.32
CA LEU A 27 -12.10 6.53 -6.68
C LEU A 27 -12.30 6.52 -8.20
N VAL A 28 -11.56 7.34 -8.96
CA VAL A 28 -11.59 7.35 -10.43
C VAL A 28 -11.19 5.98 -10.99
N ASP A 29 -10.13 5.37 -10.48
CA ASP A 29 -9.65 4.04 -10.91
C ASP A 29 -10.65 2.93 -10.57
N SER A 30 -11.50 3.16 -9.58
CA SER A 30 -12.49 2.19 -9.10
C SER A 30 -13.87 2.34 -9.77
N LEU A 31 -14.09 3.38 -10.58
CA LEU A 31 -15.35 3.56 -11.31
C LEU A 31 -15.61 2.39 -12.28
N PRO A 32 -16.87 1.92 -12.41
CA PRO A 32 -18.11 2.45 -11.83
C PRO A 32 -18.49 1.82 -10.47
N ASN A 33 -17.64 1.01 -9.85
CA ASN A 33 -17.98 0.15 -8.71
C ASN A 33 -17.85 0.85 -7.35
N VAL A 34 -18.05 2.17 -7.32
CA VAL A 34 -17.80 3.02 -6.15
C VAL A 34 -19.11 3.52 -5.56
N GLU A 35 -19.14 3.68 -4.24
CA GLU A 35 -20.26 4.32 -3.56
C GLU A 35 -20.45 5.77 -4.02
N THR A 36 -21.65 6.10 -4.50
CA THR A 36 -21.98 7.45 -4.99
C THR A 36 -21.68 8.54 -3.95
N ALA A 37 -21.90 8.26 -2.66
CA ALA A 37 -21.61 9.19 -1.56
C ALA A 37 -20.11 9.52 -1.42
N ALA A 38 -19.22 8.57 -1.70
CA ALA A 38 -17.78 8.78 -1.68
C ALA A 38 -17.33 9.64 -2.88
N VAL A 39 -17.91 9.38 -4.07
CA VAL A 39 -17.68 10.18 -5.29
C VAL A 39 -18.13 11.64 -5.10
N GLU A 40 -19.32 11.86 -4.53
CA GLU A 40 -19.79 13.23 -4.24
C GLU A 40 -18.91 13.96 -3.23
N ARG A 41 -18.39 13.26 -2.22
CA ARG A 41 -17.49 13.84 -1.23
C ARG A 41 -16.18 14.28 -1.88
N ALA A 42 -15.56 13.38 -2.66
CA ALA A 42 -14.30 13.65 -3.34
C ALA A 42 -14.44 14.78 -4.37
N SER A 43 -15.51 14.80 -5.18
CA SER A 43 -15.78 15.89 -6.12
C SER A 43 -15.92 17.24 -5.38
N ARG A 44 -16.67 17.29 -4.27
CA ARG A 44 -16.79 18.53 -3.45
C ARG A 44 -15.44 19.00 -2.87
N GLN A 45 -14.61 18.07 -2.38
CA GLN A 45 -13.30 18.40 -1.82
C GLN A 45 -12.33 18.91 -2.90
N LEU A 46 -12.28 18.27 -4.08
CA LEU A 46 -11.46 18.72 -5.20
C LEU A 46 -11.88 20.09 -5.75
N ASN A 47 -13.19 20.35 -5.86
CA ASN A 47 -13.69 21.67 -6.22
C ASN A 47 -13.26 22.75 -5.21
N THR A 48 -13.21 22.40 -3.91
CA THR A 48 -12.72 23.31 -2.87
C THR A 48 -11.22 23.59 -3.02
N VAL A 49 -10.43 22.55 -3.28
CA VAL A 49 -8.98 22.66 -3.57
C VAL A 49 -8.75 23.53 -4.80
N GLN A 50 -9.52 23.33 -5.87
CA GLN A 50 -9.43 24.12 -7.10
C GLN A 50 -9.69 25.61 -6.84
N VAL A 51 -10.77 25.95 -6.11
CA VAL A 51 -11.08 27.34 -5.76
C VAL A 51 -9.96 27.99 -4.94
N ILE A 52 -9.38 27.25 -3.99
CA ILE A 52 -8.28 27.76 -3.15
C ILE A 52 -7.01 27.92 -3.98
N LEU A 53 -6.67 26.97 -4.85
CA LEU A 53 -5.52 27.06 -5.77
C LEU A 53 -5.66 28.22 -6.75
N MET A 54 -6.87 28.52 -7.23
CA MET A 54 -7.13 29.69 -8.08
C MET A 54 -7.07 31.02 -7.31
N ALA A 55 -7.35 31.00 -6.00
CA ALA A 55 -7.28 32.16 -5.12
C ALA A 55 -5.85 32.42 -4.57
N LEU A 56 -4.99 31.39 -4.56
CA LEU A 56 -3.56 31.46 -4.26
C LEU A 56 -2.80 32.15 -5.40
N ASN A 57 -3.02 33.47 -5.55
CA ASN A 57 -2.28 34.29 -6.51
C ASN A 57 -0.92 34.71 -5.90
N ASP A 58 0.00 33.75 -5.82
CA ASP A 58 1.35 33.96 -5.27
C ASP A 58 2.31 34.53 -6.33
N PRO A 59 2.94 35.70 -6.12
CA PRO A 59 3.93 36.28 -7.04
C PRO A 59 5.23 35.48 -7.17
N HIS A 60 5.45 34.42 -6.37
CA HIS A 60 6.64 33.56 -6.42
C HIS A 60 6.41 32.17 -7.05
N SER A 61 5.17 31.84 -7.41
CA SER A 61 4.84 30.58 -8.08
C SER A 61 4.90 30.75 -9.60
N ASP A 62 5.58 29.84 -10.31
CA ASP A 62 5.59 29.88 -11.77
C ASP A 62 4.14 29.66 -12.27
N PRO A 63 3.55 30.62 -13.01
CA PRO A 63 2.18 30.48 -13.49
C PRO A 63 1.97 29.23 -14.36
N ALA A 64 3.03 28.68 -14.96
CA ALA A 64 2.95 27.40 -15.67
C ALA A 64 2.68 26.22 -14.72
N ASP A 65 3.33 26.18 -13.56
CA ASP A 65 3.19 25.08 -12.59
C ASP A 65 1.81 25.09 -11.92
N LEU A 66 1.27 26.27 -11.61
CA LEU A 66 -0.10 26.42 -11.12
C LEU A 66 -1.12 25.96 -12.17
N GLN A 67 -0.89 26.29 -13.45
CA GLN A 67 -1.75 25.84 -14.55
C GLN A 67 -1.70 24.31 -14.71
N HIS A 68 -0.52 23.69 -14.53
CA HIS A 68 -0.36 22.24 -14.54
C HIS A 68 -1.10 21.55 -13.38
N LEU A 69 -1.05 22.13 -12.17
CA LEU A 69 -1.75 21.60 -11.01
C LEU A 69 -3.27 21.72 -11.14
N ILE A 70 -3.77 22.86 -11.63
CA ILE A 70 -5.19 23.05 -11.93
C ILE A 70 -5.66 22.03 -12.97
N GLY A 71 -4.88 21.85 -14.05
CA GLY A 71 -5.19 20.85 -15.08
C GLY A 71 -5.18 19.41 -14.57
N TYR A 72 -4.32 19.09 -13.60
CA TYR A 72 -4.33 17.78 -12.94
C TYR A 72 -5.61 17.57 -12.11
N VAL A 73 -6.00 18.55 -11.30
CA VAL A 73 -7.25 18.50 -10.51
C VAL A 73 -8.48 18.41 -11.41
N ASP A 74 -8.52 19.16 -12.51
CA ASP A 74 -9.61 19.07 -13.51
C ASP A 74 -9.72 17.67 -14.12
N SER A 75 -8.58 17.00 -14.34
CA SER A 75 -8.57 15.64 -14.88
C SER A 75 -9.17 14.60 -13.92
N LEU A 76 -9.18 14.89 -12.62
CA LEU A 76 -9.83 14.08 -11.58
C LEU A 76 -11.31 14.45 -11.36
N ILE A 77 -11.67 15.73 -11.49
CA ILE A 77 -13.05 16.19 -11.33
C ILE A 77 -13.93 15.67 -12.47
N HIS A 78 -13.43 15.71 -13.71
CA HIS A 78 -14.24 15.39 -14.90
C HIS A 78 -14.85 13.97 -14.90
N PRO A 79 -14.11 12.89 -14.57
CA PRO A 79 -14.67 11.55 -14.48
C PRO A 79 -15.67 11.40 -13.33
N LEU A 80 -15.42 12.04 -12.18
CA LEU A 80 -16.29 11.98 -11.01
C LEU A 80 -17.62 12.68 -11.27
N ASP A 81 -17.60 13.87 -11.86
CA ASP A 81 -18.81 14.63 -12.20
C ASP A 81 -19.60 13.94 -13.32
N SER A 82 -18.92 13.32 -14.29
CA SER A 82 -19.57 12.52 -15.33
C SER A 82 -20.31 11.32 -14.75
N PHE A 83 -19.73 10.66 -13.74
CA PHE A 83 -20.38 9.56 -13.01
C PHE A 83 -21.58 10.03 -12.18
N LEU A 84 -21.52 11.21 -11.56
CA LEU A 84 -22.65 11.79 -10.84
C LEU A 84 -23.78 12.23 -11.78
N ALA A 85 -23.44 12.75 -12.97
CA ALA A 85 -24.41 13.15 -13.97
C ALA A 85 -25.11 11.94 -14.65
N ASN A 86 -24.39 10.82 -14.78
CA ASN A 86 -24.88 9.59 -15.40
C ASN A 86 -24.58 8.38 -14.50
N PRO A 87 -25.27 8.22 -13.37
CA PRO A 87 -25.04 7.10 -12.49
C PRO A 87 -25.33 5.79 -13.24
N PRO A 88 -24.49 4.75 -13.09
CA PRO A 88 -24.76 3.45 -13.70
C PRO A 88 -26.13 2.96 -13.23
N LEU A 89 -26.88 2.34 -14.15
CA LEU A 89 -28.17 1.75 -13.82
C LEU A 89 -28.02 0.83 -12.59
N PRO A 90 -28.96 0.86 -11.63
CA PRO A 90 -28.90 -0.02 -10.47
C PRO A 90 -28.73 -1.46 -10.97
N PRO A 91 -27.78 -2.24 -10.42
CA PRO A 91 -27.54 -3.59 -10.86
C PRO A 91 -28.87 -4.35 -10.86
N HIS A 92 -29.30 -4.82 -12.03
CA HIS A 92 -30.55 -5.57 -12.15
C HIS A 92 -30.60 -6.66 -11.08
N THR A 93 -31.59 -6.55 -10.20
CA THR A 93 -31.76 -7.37 -9.01
C THR A 93 -32.18 -8.79 -9.39
N HIS A 94 -31.22 -9.56 -9.89
CA HIS A 94 -31.27 -11.01 -9.91
C HIS A 94 -29.85 -11.55 -9.78
N ILE A 95 -29.20 -11.20 -8.67
CA ILE A 95 -28.03 -11.96 -8.22
C ILE A 95 -28.59 -13.30 -7.75
N PRO A 96 -28.22 -14.44 -8.37
CA PRO A 96 -28.53 -15.73 -7.76
C PRO A 96 -27.98 -15.71 -6.33
N ARG A 97 -28.71 -16.29 -5.36
CA ARG A 97 -28.24 -16.46 -3.98
C ARG A 97 -27.08 -17.46 -3.92
N CYS A 98 -25.98 -17.10 -4.54
CA CYS A 98 -24.70 -17.77 -4.48
C CYS A 98 -23.71 -16.65 -4.23
N ARG A 99 -23.22 -16.54 -3.00
CA ARG A 99 -21.97 -15.82 -2.73
C ARG A 99 -20.95 -16.40 -3.72
N PRO A 100 -20.38 -15.59 -4.64
CA PRO A 100 -19.32 -16.08 -5.53
C PRO A 100 -18.27 -16.78 -4.67
N ALA A 101 -17.80 -17.94 -5.11
CA ALA A 101 -16.72 -18.62 -4.41
C ALA A 101 -15.57 -17.63 -4.28
N TYR A 102 -15.09 -17.40 -3.06
CA TYR A 102 -13.99 -16.48 -2.81
C TYR A 102 -12.78 -16.99 -3.59
N GLU A 103 -12.35 -16.29 -4.64
CA GLU A 103 -11.17 -16.70 -5.38
C GLU A 103 -9.94 -16.33 -4.57
N LEU A 104 -9.47 -17.29 -3.77
CA LEU A 104 -8.27 -17.13 -2.97
C LEU A 104 -7.04 -17.29 -3.89
N ASP A 105 -6.21 -16.27 -3.96
CA ASP A 105 -4.86 -16.36 -4.51
C ASP A 105 -4.03 -17.30 -3.62
N LEU A 106 -4.02 -18.57 -4.03
CA LEU A 106 -3.39 -19.64 -3.27
C LEU A 106 -1.88 -19.59 -3.37
N ASP A 107 -1.33 -19.14 -4.49
CA ASP A 107 0.12 -19.03 -4.66
C ASP A 107 0.67 -18.01 -3.67
N ARG A 108 -0.01 -16.86 -3.53
CA ARG A 108 0.34 -15.87 -2.51
C ARG A 108 0.11 -16.37 -1.09
N ALA A 109 -0.96 -17.13 -0.84
CA ALA A 109 -1.25 -17.65 0.48
C ALA A 109 -0.22 -18.72 0.92
N ILE A 110 0.21 -19.58 -0.01
CA ILE A 110 1.28 -20.56 0.20
C ILE A 110 2.60 -19.84 0.44
N LEU A 111 2.94 -18.84 -0.38
CA LEU A 111 4.13 -18.02 -0.16
C LEU A 111 4.11 -17.46 1.27
N LEU A 112 3.04 -16.77 1.68
CA LEU A 112 2.94 -16.20 3.03
C LEU A 112 3.06 -17.26 4.13
N HIS A 113 2.50 -18.45 3.92
CA HIS A 113 2.61 -19.57 4.85
C HIS A 113 4.05 -20.06 4.98
N ASP A 114 4.73 -20.21 3.84
CA ASP A 114 6.14 -20.57 3.76
C ASP A 114 7.02 -19.49 4.41
N LEU A 115 6.68 -18.20 4.33
CA LEU A 115 7.38 -17.15 5.08
C LEU A 115 7.19 -17.22 6.62
N GLY A 116 6.51 -18.25 7.13
CA GLY A 116 6.30 -18.52 8.56
C GLY A 116 4.99 -18.01 9.14
N ASN A 117 4.06 -17.50 8.31
CA ASN A 117 2.77 -17.02 8.82
C ASN A 117 1.81 -18.19 9.04
N THR A 118 1.02 -18.15 10.10
CA THR A 118 0.00 -19.19 10.31
C THR A 118 -1.16 -18.99 9.33
N TRP A 119 -1.82 -20.07 8.93
CA TRP A 119 -3.07 -19.99 8.14
C TRP A 119 -4.16 -19.13 8.78
N LYS A 120 -4.13 -18.97 10.12
CA LYS A 120 -5.03 -18.07 10.84
C LYS A 120 -4.71 -16.60 10.50
N ASP A 121 -3.44 -16.22 10.57
CA ASP A 121 -3.01 -14.83 10.33
C ASP A 121 -3.17 -14.48 8.84
N ILE A 122 -2.89 -15.44 7.96
CA ILE A 122 -3.13 -15.32 6.52
C ILE A 122 -4.64 -15.14 6.24
N ALA A 123 -5.51 -15.91 6.91
CA ALA A 123 -6.95 -15.74 6.75
C ALA A 123 -7.41 -14.33 7.14
N VAL A 124 -6.88 -13.79 8.25
CA VAL A 124 -7.15 -12.42 8.68
C VAL A 124 -6.64 -11.40 7.65
N ALA A 125 -5.41 -11.56 7.18
CA ALA A 125 -4.79 -10.64 6.22
C ALA A 125 -5.51 -10.61 4.87
N ILE A 126 -6.06 -11.75 4.44
CA ILE A 126 -6.79 -11.90 3.17
C ILE A 126 -8.30 -11.57 3.34
N GLY A 127 -8.78 -11.39 4.58
CA GLY A 127 -10.17 -11.04 4.87
C GLY A 127 -11.14 -12.22 4.74
N VAL A 128 -10.67 -13.44 4.99
CA VAL A 128 -11.47 -14.68 4.92
C VAL A 128 -11.61 -15.34 6.29
N SER A 129 -12.61 -16.23 6.40
CA SER A 129 -12.75 -17.04 7.60
C SER A 129 -11.60 -18.05 7.70
N ARG A 130 -11.14 -18.35 8.92
CA ARG A 130 -10.09 -19.36 9.17
C ARG A 130 -10.27 -20.69 8.42
N PRO A 131 -11.46 -21.31 8.31
CA PRO A 131 -11.60 -22.57 7.56
C PRO A 131 -11.48 -22.41 6.04
N THR A 132 -11.62 -21.20 5.50
CA THR A 132 -11.62 -20.95 4.06
C THR A 132 -10.29 -21.33 3.38
N PRO A 133 -9.10 -20.89 3.86
CA PRO A 133 -7.83 -21.33 3.27
C PRO A 133 -7.66 -22.86 3.29
N TYR A 134 -7.96 -23.52 4.41
CA TYR A 134 -7.85 -24.98 4.51
C TYR A 134 -8.73 -25.72 3.50
N LYS A 135 -9.99 -25.27 3.33
CA LYS A 135 -10.89 -25.84 2.35
C LYS A 135 -10.39 -25.64 0.92
N HIS A 136 -9.87 -24.46 0.60
CA HIS A 136 -9.32 -24.16 -0.72
C HIS A 136 -8.08 -25.01 -1.06
N MET A 137 -7.24 -25.32 -0.06
CA MET A 137 -6.09 -26.20 -0.17
C MET A 137 -6.54 -27.66 -0.37
N GLU A 138 -7.52 -28.13 0.40
CA GLU A 138 -8.09 -29.48 0.28
C GLU A 138 -8.75 -29.71 -1.08
N ASP A 139 -9.59 -28.76 -1.52
CA ASP A 139 -10.28 -28.82 -2.82
C ASP A 139 -9.29 -28.94 -4.00
N ARG A 140 -8.07 -28.41 -3.85
CA ARG A 140 -6.99 -28.45 -4.86
C ARG A 140 -5.89 -29.47 -4.54
N ARG A 141 -6.04 -30.26 -3.48
CA ARG A 141 -5.06 -31.28 -3.02
C ARG A 141 -3.66 -30.71 -2.78
N LEU A 142 -3.58 -29.48 -2.29
CA LEU A 142 -2.32 -28.82 -1.95
C LEU A 142 -1.93 -29.14 -0.50
N PRO A 143 -0.62 -29.29 -0.20
CA PRO A 143 -0.15 -29.56 1.14
C PRO A 143 -0.38 -28.34 2.05
N THR A 144 -0.91 -28.58 3.24
CA THR A 144 -1.10 -27.53 4.27
C THR A 144 0.13 -27.34 5.16
N ALA A 145 1.14 -28.20 4.99
CA ALA A 145 2.41 -28.13 5.69
C ALA A 145 3.29 -27.03 5.09
N CYS A 146 4.14 -26.45 5.93
CA CYS A 146 5.15 -25.48 5.50
C CYS A 146 6.25 -26.20 4.74
N ARG A 147 6.85 -25.53 3.75
CA ARG A 147 8.09 -25.99 3.12
C ARG A 147 9.19 -26.18 4.18
N GLU A 148 10.07 -27.15 3.95
CA GLU A 148 11.23 -27.37 4.82
C GLU A 148 12.24 -26.23 4.68
N TRP A 149 12.77 -25.77 5.82
CA TRP A 149 13.80 -24.74 5.86
C TRP A 149 15.12 -25.23 5.27
N SER A 150 15.82 -24.36 4.56
CA SER A 150 17.17 -24.58 4.09
C SER A 150 18.14 -24.69 5.27
N ASP A 151 19.00 -25.71 5.22
CA ASP A 151 20.06 -25.92 6.21
C ASP A 151 21.28 -25.06 5.84
N LEU A 152 21.23 -23.80 6.27
CA LEU A 152 22.32 -22.83 6.10
C LEU A 152 22.85 -22.38 7.46
N THR A 153 24.16 -22.19 7.53
CA THR A 153 24.84 -21.60 8.69
C THR A 153 24.59 -20.10 8.77
N ASP A 154 24.75 -19.54 9.96
CA ASP A 154 24.57 -18.11 10.19
C ASP A 154 25.51 -17.24 9.35
N ASP A 155 26.73 -17.70 9.09
CA ASP A 155 27.72 -16.99 8.26
C ASP A 155 27.30 -16.96 6.78
N GLU A 156 26.78 -18.08 6.26
CA GLU A 156 26.26 -18.17 4.88
C GLU A 156 25.01 -17.27 4.71
N ILE A 157 24.16 -17.19 5.73
CA ILE A 157 23.00 -16.30 5.72
C ILE A 157 23.45 -14.84 5.72
N ASP A 158 24.43 -14.49 6.55
CA ASP A 158 24.95 -13.13 6.66
C ASP A 158 25.61 -12.67 5.35
N GLU A 159 26.32 -13.56 4.65
CA GLU A 159 26.89 -13.28 3.33
C GLU A 159 25.80 -12.97 2.29
N LEU A 160 24.76 -13.80 2.20
CA LEU A 160 23.63 -13.60 1.29
C LEU A 160 22.85 -12.32 1.61
N VAL A 161 22.57 -12.05 2.89
CA VAL A 161 21.85 -10.85 3.34
C VAL A 161 22.69 -9.59 3.11
N SER A 162 24.01 -9.67 3.29
CA SER A 162 24.94 -8.57 2.98
C SER A 162 24.91 -8.22 1.49
N GLU A 163 25.00 -9.22 0.61
CA GLU A 163 24.92 -9.04 -0.84
C GLU A 163 23.59 -8.36 -1.25
N ILE A 164 22.46 -8.82 -0.72
CA ILE A 164 21.13 -8.24 -0.99
C ILE A 164 21.04 -6.81 -0.46
N SER A 165 21.59 -6.56 0.75
CA SER A 165 21.55 -5.24 1.39
C SER A 165 22.46 -4.22 0.67
N LEU A 166 23.58 -4.67 0.09
CA LEU A 166 24.44 -3.84 -0.75
C LEU A 166 23.74 -3.45 -2.06
N ALA A 167 22.99 -4.37 -2.66
CA ALA A 167 22.19 -4.08 -3.85
C ALA A 167 20.98 -3.17 -3.54
N HIS A 168 20.46 -3.23 -2.30
CA HIS A 168 19.23 -2.56 -1.90
C HIS A 168 19.36 -1.94 -0.48
N PRO A 169 19.95 -0.74 -0.33
CA PRO A 169 20.32 -0.17 0.98
C PRO A 169 19.16 0.19 1.94
N PHE A 170 17.91 -0.05 1.57
CA PHE A 170 16.72 0.25 2.39
C PHE A 170 15.77 -0.95 2.60
N VAL A 171 16.13 -2.16 2.17
CA VAL A 171 15.21 -3.29 2.29
C VAL A 171 15.07 -3.81 3.71
N GLY A 172 13.83 -4.05 4.13
CA GLY A 172 13.50 -4.74 5.36
C GLY A 172 13.37 -6.25 5.16
N THR A 173 13.14 -6.96 6.27
CA THR A 173 12.99 -8.41 6.35
C THR A 173 12.12 -9.03 5.26
N THR A 174 10.98 -8.41 4.93
CA THR A 174 10.05 -8.95 3.92
C THR A 174 10.65 -8.99 2.53
N ILE A 175 11.39 -7.95 2.13
CA ILE A 175 12.00 -7.90 0.80
C ILE A 175 13.21 -8.83 0.74
N VAL A 176 14.03 -8.85 1.79
CA VAL A 176 15.16 -9.79 1.89
C VAL A 176 14.68 -11.24 1.80
N LEU A 177 13.60 -11.58 2.52
CA LEU A 177 13.00 -12.90 2.47
C LEU A 177 12.48 -13.24 1.05
N GLY A 178 11.87 -12.28 0.36
CA GLY A 178 11.49 -12.46 -1.05
C GLY A 178 12.67 -12.70 -2.00
N HIS A 179 13.80 -12.02 -1.80
CA HIS A 179 15.02 -12.27 -2.57
C HIS A 179 15.63 -13.63 -2.28
N LEU A 180 15.58 -14.09 -1.02
CA LEU A 180 16.03 -15.43 -0.64
C LEU A 180 15.15 -16.51 -1.27
N GLU A 181 13.82 -16.34 -1.27
CA GLU A 181 12.90 -17.24 -1.98
C GLU A 181 13.18 -17.32 -3.48
N ALA A 182 13.47 -16.19 -4.12
CA ALA A 182 13.83 -16.15 -5.54
C ALA A 182 15.16 -16.88 -5.85
N ARG A 183 16.00 -17.09 -4.83
CA ARG A 183 17.24 -17.87 -4.89
C ARG A 183 17.07 -19.32 -4.40
N GLU A 184 15.82 -19.77 -4.23
CA GLU A 184 15.45 -21.08 -3.66
C GLU A 184 15.95 -21.32 -2.22
N VAL A 185 16.31 -20.26 -1.49
CA VAL A 185 16.74 -20.31 -0.10
C VAL A 185 15.56 -20.00 0.80
N HIS A 186 15.12 -21.01 1.54
CA HIS A 186 13.95 -20.94 2.41
C HIS A 186 14.38 -20.81 3.87
N LEU A 187 14.16 -19.66 4.50
CA LEU A 187 14.62 -19.42 5.87
C LEU A 187 13.50 -18.89 6.77
N PRO A 188 13.51 -19.24 8.06
CA PRO A 188 12.57 -18.67 9.01
C PRO A 188 12.82 -17.16 9.15
N ARG A 189 11.73 -16.40 9.24
CA ARG A 189 11.74 -14.94 9.35
C ARG A 189 12.65 -14.45 10.48
N GLU A 190 12.69 -15.16 11.59
CA GLU A 190 13.51 -14.83 12.76
C GLU A 190 15.01 -14.85 12.43
N ARG A 191 15.49 -15.84 11.67
CA ARG A 191 16.91 -15.94 11.29
C ARG A 191 17.31 -14.84 10.32
N VAL A 192 16.43 -14.46 9.40
CA VAL A 192 16.66 -13.33 8.49
C VAL A 192 16.70 -12.00 9.25
N GLN A 193 15.83 -11.82 10.25
CA GLN A 193 15.88 -10.63 11.12
C GLN A 193 17.16 -10.56 11.94
N GLU A 194 17.62 -11.69 12.48
CA GLU A 194 18.86 -11.77 13.24
C GLU A 194 20.07 -11.43 12.37
N SER A 195 20.14 -12.02 11.16
CA SER A 195 21.16 -11.70 10.17
C SER A 195 21.16 -10.20 9.79
N LEU A 196 19.98 -9.63 9.48
CA LEU A 196 19.86 -8.19 9.20
C LEU A 196 20.34 -7.31 10.36
N ARG A 197 20.13 -7.73 11.62
CA ARG A 197 20.65 -7.00 12.79
C ARG A 197 22.17 -7.09 12.91
N ARG A 198 22.78 -8.22 12.51
CA ARG A 198 24.24 -8.42 12.51
C ARG A 198 24.92 -7.62 11.39
N VAL A 199 24.35 -7.66 10.20
CA VAL A 199 24.95 -7.15 8.95
C VAL A 199 24.60 -5.69 8.65
N ASP A 200 23.35 -5.26 8.89
CA ASP A 200 22.82 -3.95 8.48
C ASP A 200 22.55 -3.02 9.68
N ARG A 201 23.61 -2.63 10.41
CA ARG A 201 23.46 -1.71 11.56
C ARG A 201 22.99 -0.30 11.14
N ILE A 202 23.28 0.13 9.92
CA ILE A 202 22.93 1.48 9.40
C ILE A 202 21.48 1.52 8.92
N GLY A 203 21.03 0.55 8.12
CA GLY A 203 19.65 0.50 7.62
C GLY A 203 18.63 0.20 8.72
N VAL A 204 18.99 -0.58 9.75
CA VAL A 204 18.15 -0.73 10.97
C VAL A 204 17.98 0.62 11.69
N LEU A 205 19.05 1.42 11.81
CA LEU A 205 18.99 2.74 12.44
C LEU A 205 18.11 3.72 11.66
N VAL A 206 18.23 3.75 10.33
CA VAL A 206 17.41 4.62 9.46
C VAL A 206 15.93 4.24 9.53
N ARG A 207 15.60 2.94 9.58
CA ARG A 207 14.22 2.44 9.73
C ARG A 207 13.64 2.76 11.13
N CYS A 208 14.43 2.62 12.19
CA CYS A 208 14.01 3.01 13.54
C CYS A 208 13.84 4.54 13.69
N ALA A 209 14.72 5.33 13.05
CA ALA A 209 14.61 6.79 13.06
C ALA A 209 13.31 7.26 12.41
N ALA A 210 12.96 6.74 11.22
CA ALA A 210 11.70 7.07 10.54
C ALA A 210 10.47 6.80 11.43
N MET A 211 10.50 5.71 12.22
CA MET A 211 9.41 5.34 13.14
C MET A 211 9.37 6.18 14.43
N LEU A 212 10.51 6.71 14.88
CA LEU A 212 10.59 7.61 16.04
C LEU A 212 10.16 9.05 15.69
N TYR A 213 10.40 9.49 14.45
CA TYR A 213 9.99 10.83 14.00
C TYR A 213 8.50 10.90 13.61
N SER A 214 7.84 9.79 13.25
CA SER A 214 6.39 9.75 13.05
C SER A 214 5.58 9.80 14.35
N VAL A 215 6.20 9.54 15.50
CA VAL A 215 5.58 9.59 16.84
C VAL A 215 5.88 10.92 17.55
N SER A 216 6.78 11.74 17.00
CA SER A 216 7.21 13.01 17.61
C SER A 216 6.65 14.26 16.90
N SER A 217 5.68 14.12 15.99
CA SER A 217 4.83 15.26 15.59
C SER A 217 3.68 15.39 16.61
N PRO A 218 3.65 16.46 17.42
CA PRO A 218 2.54 16.74 18.33
C PRO A 218 1.24 17.11 17.59
#